data_AF-A0AA85JWL6-F1
#
_entry.id   AF-A0AA85JWL6-F1
#
_cell.length_a   1.000
_cell.length_b   1.000
_cell.length_c   1.000
_cell.angle_alpha   90.00
_cell.angle_beta   90.00
_cell.angle_gamma   90.00
#
_symmetry.space_group_name_H-M   'P 1'
#
loop_
_entity.id
_entity.type
_entity.pdbx_description
1 polymer ?
#
loop_
_entity_poly.entity_id
_entity_poly.type
_entity_poly.pdbx_seq_one_letter_code
_entity_poly.pdbx_strand_id
1 'polypeptide(L)'
;MAAFVGNHNVVSLINNYLEKEEISVYTTKNKLPSEYISTVHRLILQLNISPIKVFIVLNNEIETCQQAAANNPNRHMLAQWKCVHNILEDLCNKYFTPHLTHEPLALKLHLLACCIRQAGEHYDKELKCVDNQDNVSPNLKQLIKKFLLGTDPYGLPQGQEQFLRHSLTSFPHRQSTLWRHVVQQISPLVLGGLPTAFSILTKAINGSIMYNARPFELCATCGDGPELGRPGKLKACQQCKVASYCSVSCQRLHWFTHKKYCSILKEKKQEFDLTK
;
A
#
# COMPACT_ATOMS: atom_id res chain seq x y z
N MET A 1 -1.37 -27.73 -2.92
CA MET A 1 -2.44 -28.25 -3.80
C MET A 1 -3.30 -27.15 -4.45
N ALA A 2 -3.71 -26.09 -3.75
CA ALA A 2 -4.52 -25.01 -4.35
C ALA A 2 -3.84 -24.20 -5.49
N ALA A 3 -2.50 -24.02 -5.45
CA ALA A 3 -1.77 -23.35 -6.52
C ALA A 3 -1.74 -24.14 -7.85
N PHE A 4 -1.90 -25.48 -7.79
CA PHE A 4 -1.87 -26.36 -8.97
C PHE A 4 -3.18 -26.35 -9.77
N VAL A 5 -4.27 -25.89 -9.18
CA VAL A 5 -5.61 -25.78 -9.80
C VAL A 5 -5.93 -24.35 -10.27
N GLY A 6 -4.92 -23.48 -10.37
CA GLY A 6 -5.08 -22.10 -10.88
C GLY A 6 -5.80 -21.14 -9.92
N ASN A 7 -6.05 -21.54 -8.67
CA ASN A 7 -6.80 -20.73 -7.71
C ASN A 7 -5.86 -19.88 -6.82
N HIS A 8 -5.05 -19.04 -7.47
CA HIS A 8 -3.98 -18.26 -6.84
C HIS A 8 -4.48 -17.26 -5.79
N ASN A 9 -5.68 -16.69 -6.00
CA ASN A 9 -6.30 -15.78 -5.04
C ASN A 9 -6.54 -16.45 -3.67
N VAL A 10 -6.89 -17.73 -3.65
CA VAL A 10 -7.09 -18.49 -2.39
C VAL A 10 -5.76 -18.69 -1.67
N VAL A 11 -4.67 -18.97 -2.41
CA VAL A 11 -3.33 -19.10 -1.83
C VAL A 11 -2.86 -17.78 -1.23
N SER A 12 -3.04 -16.67 -1.96
CA SER A 12 -2.70 -15.35 -1.45
C SER A 12 -3.53 -14.99 -0.22
N LEU A 13 -4.81 -15.35 -0.16
CA LEU A 13 -5.64 -15.15 1.04
C LEU A 13 -5.13 -15.97 2.23
N ILE A 14 -4.80 -17.25 2.04
CA ILE A 14 -4.26 -18.12 3.10
C ILE A 14 -2.93 -17.56 3.63
N ASN A 15 -2.02 -17.18 2.73
CA ASN A 15 -0.70 -16.63 3.10
C ASN A 15 -0.79 -15.28 3.84
N ASN A 16 -1.91 -14.57 3.72
CA ASN A 16 -2.13 -13.28 4.34
C ASN A 16 -3.17 -13.35 5.48
N TYR A 17 -3.65 -14.55 5.82
CA TYR A 17 -4.68 -14.71 6.82
C TYR A 17 -4.11 -14.48 8.22
N LEU A 18 -4.86 -13.71 9.00
CA LEU A 18 -4.64 -13.45 10.41
C LEU A 18 -6.00 -13.51 11.09
N GLU A 19 -6.10 -14.29 12.17
CA GLU A 19 -7.32 -14.34 12.98
C GLU A 19 -7.59 -12.97 13.63
N LYS A 20 -8.86 -12.63 13.87
CA LYS A 20 -9.20 -11.31 14.44
C LYS A 20 -8.85 -11.25 15.93
N GLU A 21 -8.89 -12.40 16.57
CA GLU A 21 -8.59 -12.67 17.97
C GLU A 21 -7.14 -12.26 18.29
N GLU A 22 -6.22 -12.53 17.35
CA GLU A 22 -4.80 -12.13 17.41
C GLU A 22 -4.60 -10.62 17.59
N ILE A 23 -5.48 -9.81 16.99
CA ILE A 23 -5.47 -8.35 17.14
C ILE A 23 -6.27 -7.93 18.39
N SER A 24 -7.30 -8.69 18.74
CA SER A 24 -8.21 -8.35 19.83
C SER A 24 -7.51 -8.32 21.20
N VAL A 25 -6.45 -9.11 21.38
CA VAL A 25 -5.58 -9.06 22.59
C VAL A 25 -4.99 -7.67 22.84
N TYR A 26 -4.82 -6.85 21.80
CA TYR A 26 -4.24 -5.51 21.93
C TYR A 26 -5.21 -4.45 22.45
N THR A 27 -6.50 -4.77 22.59
CA THR A 27 -7.46 -3.90 23.30
C THR A 27 -7.07 -3.70 24.75
N THR A 28 -6.64 -4.77 25.43
CA THR A 28 -6.22 -4.75 26.82
C THR A 28 -4.75 -4.37 26.95
N LYS A 29 -3.88 -4.89 26.09
CA LYS A 29 -2.43 -4.65 26.14
C LYS A 29 -2.02 -3.22 25.73
N ASN A 30 -2.56 -2.70 24.63
CA ASN A 30 -2.12 -1.45 24.02
C ASN A 30 -3.21 -0.34 24.06
N LYS A 31 -4.31 -0.57 24.80
CA LYS A 31 -5.44 0.37 24.95
C LYS A 31 -6.06 0.81 23.62
N LEU A 32 -6.00 -0.02 22.57
CA LEU A 32 -6.67 0.27 21.31
C LEU A 32 -8.19 0.14 21.51
N PRO A 33 -9.01 1.16 21.18
CA PRO A 33 -10.45 1.07 21.22
C PRO A 33 -10.96 -0.07 20.34
N SER A 34 -11.94 -0.82 20.84
CA SER A 34 -12.47 -2.00 20.16
C SER A 34 -13.07 -1.71 18.78
N GLU A 35 -13.50 -0.47 18.55
CA GLU A 35 -13.98 0.02 17.26
C GLU A 35 -12.93 -0.08 16.14
N TYR A 36 -11.64 0.06 16.44
CA TYR A 36 -10.58 0.05 15.42
C TYR A 36 -10.05 -1.36 15.10
N ILE A 37 -10.32 -2.37 15.93
CA ILE A 37 -9.84 -3.76 15.69
C ILE A 37 -10.26 -4.23 14.30
N SER A 38 -11.54 -4.04 13.95
CA SER A 38 -12.08 -4.48 12.66
C SER A 38 -11.43 -3.74 11.49
N THR A 39 -11.07 -2.47 11.68
CA THR A 39 -10.38 -1.66 10.66
C THR A 39 -8.94 -2.12 10.48
N VAL A 40 -8.20 -2.34 11.57
CA VAL A 40 -6.82 -2.86 11.55
C VAL A 40 -6.79 -4.26 10.93
N HIS A 41 -7.71 -5.14 11.32
CA HIS A 41 -7.84 -6.49 10.76
C HIS A 41 -8.07 -6.45 9.25
N ARG A 42 -9.01 -5.61 8.79
CA ARG A 42 -9.28 -5.42 7.37
C ARG A 42 -8.08 -4.86 6.63
N LEU A 43 -7.31 -3.96 7.23
CA LEU A 43 -6.06 -3.43 6.65
C LEU A 43 -5.00 -4.53 6.49
N ILE A 44 -4.83 -5.39 7.50
CA ILE A 44 -3.88 -6.51 7.45
C ILE A 44 -4.28 -7.55 6.40
N LEU A 45 -5.58 -7.82 6.22
CA LEU A 45 -6.04 -8.80 5.24
C LEU A 45 -6.01 -8.29 3.78
N GLN A 46 -5.78 -7.00 3.53
CA GLN A 46 -5.66 -6.48 2.16
C GLN A 46 -4.44 -7.06 1.45
N LEU A 47 -4.63 -7.64 0.26
CA LEU A 47 -3.52 -8.15 -0.56
C LEU A 47 -2.69 -7.03 -1.19
N ASN A 48 -3.30 -5.86 -1.39
CA ASN A 48 -2.62 -4.69 -1.92
C ASN A 48 -1.86 -3.95 -0.82
N ILE A 49 -0.54 -4.04 -0.88
CA ILE A 49 0.40 -3.41 0.07
C ILE A 49 0.88 -2.02 -0.39
N SER A 50 0.27 -1.42 -1.42
CA SER A 50 0.68 -0.11 -1.92
C SER A 50 0.52 0.94 -0.81
N PRO A 51 1.57 1.72 -0.50
CA PRO A 51 1.45 2.85 0.44
C PRO A 51 0.32 3.81 0.07
N ILE A 52 0.13 4.06 -1.23
CA ILE A 52 -0.94 4.93 -1.74
C ILE A 52 -2.32 4.34 -1.42
N LYS A 53 -2.50 3.02 -1.55
CA LYS A 53 -3.76 2.35 -1.17
C LYS A 53 -4.04 2.51 0.32
N VAL A 54 -3.03 2.28 1.16
CA VAL A 54 -3.15 2.44 2.62
C VAL A 54 -3.57 3.88 2.95
N PHE A 55 -2.90 4.88 2.38
CA PHE A 55 -3.23 6.28 2.62
C PHE A 55 -4.63 6.66 2.13
N ILE A 56 -5.10 6.10 1.00
CA ILE A 56 -6.48 6.31 0.54
C ILE A 56 -7.48 5.72 1.53
N VAL A 57 -7.24 4.52 2.06
CA VAL A 57 -8.12 3.89 3.06
C VAL A 57 -8.21 4.77 4.31
N LEU A 58 -7.07 5.25 4.83
CA LEU A 58 -7.01 6.14 5.99
C LEU A 58 -7.69 7.49 5.73
N ASN A 59 -7.49 8.07 4.54
CA ASN A 59 -8.11 9.35 4.17
C ASN A 59 -9.63 9.22 4.07
N ASN A 60 -10.13 8.12 3.49
CA ASN A 60 -11.57 7.88 3.39
C ASN A 60 -12.20 7.67 4.79
N GLU A 61 -11.48 7.04 5.71
CA GLU A 61 -11.92 6.91 7.11
C GLU A 61 -12.06 8.29 7.76
N ILE A 62 -11.06 9.16 7.61
CA ILE A 62 -11.11 10.56 8.09
C ILE A 62 -12.32 11.30 7.51
N GLU A 63 -12.50 11.27 6.18
CA GLU A 63 -13.61 11.96 5.50
C GLU A 63 -14.97 11.43 5.96
N THR A 64 -15.09 10.12 6.18
CA THR A 64 -16.34 9.50 6.67
C THR A 64 -16.63 9.94 8.11
N CYS A 65 -15.63 9.97 8.98
CA CYS A 65 -15.79 10.39 10.37
C CYS A 65 -16.12 11.88 10.50
N GLN A 66 -15.55 12.74 9.64
CA GLN A 66 -15.87 14.16 9.57
C GLN A 66 -17.33 14.41 9.14
N GLN A 67 -17.84 13.61 8.20
CA GLN A 67 -19.24 13.71 7.76
C GLN A 67 -20.23 13.18 8.80
N ALA A 68 -19.84 12.19 9.60
CA ALA A 68 -20.72 11.50 10.54
C ALA A 68 -20.81 12.14 11.94
N ALA A 69 -19.84 12.98 12.36
CA ALA A 69 -19.80 13.47 13.74
C ALA A 69 -19.31 14.92 13.88
N ALA A 70 -20.25 15.84 14.17
CA ALA A 70 -19.96 17.13 14.78
C ALA A 70 -19.44 17.02 16.24
N ASN A 71 -19.58 15.84 16.87
CA ASN A 71 -19.35 15.67 18.32
C ASN A 71 -17.99 15.07 18.70
N ASN A 72 -17.18 14.54 17.78
CA ASN A 72 -15.78 14.13 18.08
C ASN A 72 -14.90 14.06 16.81
N PRO A 73 -14.11 15.10 16.49
CA PRO A 73 -13.30 15.17 15.27
C PRO A 73 -12.13 14.16 15.23
N ASN A 74 -11.78 13.54 16.37
CA ASN A 74 -10.63 12.65 16.51
C ASN A 74 -11.00 11.15 16.52
N ARG A 75 -12.21 10.78 16.12
CA ARG A 75 -12.67 9.39 16.07
C ARG A 75 -12.23 8.68 14.79
N HIS A 76 -10.94 8.63 14.52
CA HIS A 76 -10.38 7.92 13.38
C HIS A 76 -9.04 7.29 13.74
N MET A 77 -8.67 6.21 13.05
CA MET A 77 -7.49 5.40 13.41
C MET A 77 -6.18 6.19 13.46
N LEU A 78 -6.02 7.24 12.64
CA LEU A 78 -4.82 8.10 12.68
C LEU A 78 -4.66 8.91 13.97
N ALA A 79 -5.72 9.19 14.73
CA ALA A 79 -5.58 9.87 16.02
C ALA A 79 -4.80 9.02 17.04
N GLN A 80 -4.75 7.70 16.85
CA GLN A 80 -4.00 6.75 17.68
C GLN A 80 -2.97 5.96 16.87
N TRP A 81 -2.43 6.56 15.81
CA TRP A 81 -1.53 5.88 14.87
C TRP A 81 -0.34 5.21 15.54
N LYS A 82 0.20 5.78 16.63
CA LYS A 82 1.33 5.21 17.40
C LYS A 82 0.98 3.86 18.02
N CYS A 83 -0.24 3.71 18.52
CA CYS A 83 -0.71 2.44 19.07
C CYS A 83 -0.81 1.39 17.95
N VAL A 84 -1.43 1.75 16.83
CA VAL A 84 -1.58 0.87 15.66
C VAL A 84 -0.22 0.46 15.09
N HIS A 85 0.73 1.40 14.99
CA HIS A 85 2.11 1.15 14.60
C HIS A 85 2.76 0.08 15.49
N ASN A 86 2.70 0.26 16.81
CA ASN A 86 3.31 -0.66 17.77
C ASN A 86 2.67 -2.05 17.72
N ILE A 87 1.35 -2.13 17.46
CA ILE A 87 0.67 -3.43 17.26
C ILE A 87 1.23 -4.15 16.04
N LEU A 88 1.43 -3.43 14.93
CA LEU A 88 1.97 -4.02 13.70
C LEU A 88 3.43 -4.47 13.87
N GLU A 89 4.25 -3.72 14.63
CA GLU A 89 5.61 -4.12 14.98
C GLU A 89 5.63 -5.34 15.92
N ASP A 90 4.79 -5.36 16.95
CA ASP A 90 4.65 -6.51 17.86
C ASP A 90 4.23 -7.77 17.09
N LEU A 91 3.27 -7.65 16.18
CA LEU A 91 2.84 -8.76 15.31
C LEU A 91 3.96 -9.18 14.36
N CYS A 92 4.70 -8.25 13.75
CA CYS A 92 5.85 -8.55 12.91
C CYS A 92 6.86 -9.43 13.67
N ASN A 93 7.22 -9.04 14.89
CA ASN A 93 8.13 -9.79 15.75
C ASN A 93 7.55 -11.16 16.17
N LYS A 94 6.25 -11.24 16.47
CA LYS A 94 5.57 -12.50 16.82
C LYS A 94 5.64 -13.54 15.70
N TYR A 95 5.45 -13.12 14.45
CA TYR A 95 5.49 -14.00 13.26
C TYR A 95 6.90 -14.25 12.72
N PHE A 96 7.93 -13.80 13.43
CA PHE A 96 9.33 -14.05 13.08
C PHE A 96 10.10 -14.63 14.28
N THR A 97 9.69 -15.83 14.71
CA THR A 97 10.35 -16.57 15.80
C THR A 97 10.80 -17.96 15.31
N PRO A 98 11.78 -18.61 15.97
CA PRO A 98 12.23 -19.95 15.58
C PRO A 98 11.10 -21.00 15.53
N HIS A 99 10.06 -20.83 16.35
CA HIS A 99 8.91 -21.75 16.41
C HIS A 99 7.77 -21.35 15.48
N LEU A 100 7.75 -20.10 15.00
CA LEU A 100 6.73 -19.56 14.10
C LEU A 100 7.38 -18.52 13.18
N THR A 101 7.84 -18.95 12.02
CA THR A 101 8.42 -18.07 10.99
C THR A 101 7.51 -17.99 9.79
N HIS A 102 6.85 -16.84 9.62
CA HIS A 102 6.01 -16.53 8.46
C HIS A 102 6.55 -15.28 7.74
N GLU A 103 7.69 -15.42 7.05
CA GLU A 103 8.44 -14.29 6.47
C GLU A 103 7.60 -13.32 5.61
N PRO A 104 6.71 -13.78 4.69
CA PRO A 104 5.88 -12.87 3.89
C PRO A 104 4.96 -11.98 4.73
N LEU A 105 4.37 -12.55 5.78
CA LEU A 105 3.44 -11.84 6.66
C LEU A 105 4.19 -10.86 7.56
N ALA A 106 5.33 -11.26 8.13
CA ALA A 106 6.18 -10.37 8.91
C ALA A 106 6.65 -9.16 8.07
N LEU A 107 7.12 -9.40 6.84
CA LEU A 107 7.52 -8.33 5.93
C LEU A 107 6.33 -7.40 5.59
N LYS A 108 5.15 -7.96 5.32
CA LYS A 108 3.93 -7.17 5.10
C LYS A 108 3.56 -6.31 6.30
N LEU A 109 3.54 -6.89 7.50
CA LEU A 109 3.21 -6.17 8.74
C LEU A 109 4.17 -5.00 8.96
N HIS A 110 5.47 -5.19 8.72
CA HIS A 110 6.45 -4.12 8.77
C HIS A 110 6.19 -3.00 7.74
N LEU A 111 5.86 -3.35 6.49
CA LEU A 111 5.52 -2.36 5.47
C LEU A 111 4.26 -1.56 5.84
N LEU A 112 3.24 -2.23 6.39
CA LEU A 112 2.04 -1.58 6.90
C LEU A 112 2.37 -0.67 8.09
N ALA A 113 3.23 -1.12 9.03
CA ALA A 113 3.68 -0.29 10.14
C ALA A 113 4.36 0.99 9.64
N CYS A 114 5.28 0.86 8.67
CA CYS A 114 5.93 2.01 8.04
C CYS A 114 4.90 2.95 7.39
N CYS A 115 3.86 2.43 6.72
CA CYS A 115 2.81 3.26 6.12
C CYS A 115 2.02 4.02 7.21
N ILE A 116 1.61 3.34 8.28
CA ILE A 116 0.89 3.95 9.40
C ILE A 116 1.73 5.06 10.05
N ARG A 117 3.03 4.82 10.27
CA ARG A 117 3.96 5.83 10.78
C ARG A 117 4.06 7.04 9.85
N GLN A 118 4.24 6.82 8.55
CA GLN A 118 4.36 7.91 7.58
C GLN A 118 3.08 8.76 7.49
N ALA A 119 1.91 8.12 7.52
CA ALA A 119 0.63 8.81 7.51
C ALA A 119 0.38 9.57 8.83
N GLY A 120 0.72 8.96 9.97
CA GLY A 120 0.61 9.57 11.30
C GLY A 120 1.54 10.76 11.49
N GLU A 121 2.80 10.66 11.09
CA GLU A 121 3.76 11.77 11.13
C GLU A 121 3.32 12.95 10.24
N HIS A 122 2.70 12.67 9.09
CA HIS A 122 2.13 13.73 8.24
C HIS A 122 0.90 14.37 8.91
N TYR A 123 0.03 13.56 9.49
CA TYR A 123 -1.17 14.03 10.20
C TYR A 123 -0.80 14.93 11.39
N ASP A 124 0.14 14.50 12.23
CA ASP A 124 0.64 15.27 13.38
C ASP A 124 1.31 16.60 12.94
N LYS A 125 1.93 16.64 11.76
CA LYS A 125 2.52 17.86 11.19
C LYS A 125 1.45 18.83 10.71
N GLU A 126 0.45 18.35 9.98
CA GLU A 126 -0.66 19.17 9.51
C GLU A 126 -1.44 19.77 10.69
N LEU A 127 -1.68 19.01 11.75
CA LEU A 127 -2.32 19.52 12.97
C LEU A 127 -1.59 20.73 13.57
N LYS A 128 -0.25 20.71 13.59
CA LYS A 128 0.56 21.83 14.08
C LYS A 128 0.53 23.05 13.16
N CYS A 129 0.26 22.86 11.87
CA CYS A 129 0.19 23.94 10.89
C CYS A 129 -1.18 24.63 10.85
N VAL A 130 -2.26 23.90 11.14
CA VAL A 130 -3.65 24.41 11.15
C VAL A 130 -3.88 25.46 12.25
N ASP A 131 -3.10 25.44 13.33
CA ASP A 131 -3.19 26.46 14.39
C ASP A 131 -2.86 27.89 13.90
N ASN A 132 -2.28 28.06 12.71
CA ASN A 132 -1.83 29.36 12.19
C ASN A 132 -2.56 29.89 10.94
N GLN A 133 -3.35 29.08 10.21
CA GLN A 133 -4.15 29.53 9.05
C GLN A 133 -5.43 28.68 8.88
N ASP A 134 -6.55 29.38 8.61
CA ASP A 134 -7.89 28.92 8.19
C ASP A 134 -8.19 27.41 8.20
N ASN A 135 -9.14 26.97 9.04
CA ASN A 135 -10.17 25.89 8.92
C ASN A 135 -10.00 24.70 7.94
N VAL A 136 -8.79 24.33 7.51
CA VAL A 136 -8.56 23.18 6.63
C VAL A 136 -8.38 21.95 7.51
N SER A 137 -9.36 21.05 7.46
CA SER A 137 -9.28 19.79 8.19
C SER A 137 -8.09 18.95 7.68
N PRO A 138 -7.29 18.37 8.59
CA PRO A 138 -6.12 17.58 8.23
C PRO A 138 -6.55 16.39 7.36
N ASN A 139 -5.85 16.19 6.23
CA ASN A 139 -6.11 15.09 5.30
C ASN A 139 -4.81 14.60 4.66
N LEU A 140 -4.87 13.45 3.99
CA LEU A 140 -3.67 12.82 3.40
C LEU A 140 -3.52 13.11 1.90
N LYS A 141 -4.32 14.01 1.31
CA LYS A 141 -4.30 14.25 -0.15
C LYS A 141 -2.94 14.77 -0.62
N GLN A 142 -2.29 15.62 0.17
CA GLN A 142 -0.96 16.13 -0.15
C GLN A 142 0.11 15.02 -0.09
N LEU A 143 0.09 14.20 0.97
CA LEU A 143 0.95 13.02 1.10
C LEU A 143 0.78 12.06 -0.09
N ILE A 144 -0.47 11.77 -0.46
CA ILE A 144 -0.78 10.88 -1.59
C ILE A 144 -0.24 11.44 -2.90
N LYS A 145 -0.42 12.75 -3.16
CA LYS A 145 0.16 13.40 -4.35
C LYS A 145 1.68 13.34 -4.36
N LYS A 146 2.34 13.53 -3.21
CA LYS A 146 3.80 13.40 -3.08
C LYS A 146 4.28 12.00 -3.45
N PHE A 147 3.53 10.96 -3.05
CA PHE A 147 3.85 9.56 -3.36
C PHE A 147 3.59 9.21 -4.83
N LEU A 148 2.52 9.76 -5.40
CA LEU A 148 2.14 9.58 -6.80
C LEU A 148 3.03 10.33 -7.78
N LEU A 149 3.84 11.28 -7.33
CA LEU A 149 4.62 12.14 -8.21
C LEU A 149 5.48 11.29 -9.16
N GLY A 150 5.17 11.38 -10.45
CA GLY A 150 5.83 10.63 -11.50
C GLY A 150 7.24 11.12 -11.75
N THR A 151 8.16 10.18 -11.99
CA THR A 151 9.52 10.45 -12.48
C THR A 151 9.67 10.04 -13.95
N ASP A 152 10.59 10.69 -14.63
CA ASP A 152 10.94 10.36 -16.02
C ASP A 152 11.53 8.94 -16.12
N PRO A 153 11.36 8.25 -17.27
CA PRO A 153 10.68 8.73 -18.48
C PRO A 153 9.16 8.42 -18.51
N TYR A 154 8.68 7.48 -17.70
CA TYR A 154 7.32 6.93 -17.83
C TYR A 154 6.31 7.44 -16.79
N GLY A 155 6.72 8.32 -15.88
CA GLY A 155 5.86 8.85 -14.83
C GLY A 155 5.56 7.85 -13.72
N LEU A 156 6.48 6.93 -13.42
CA LEU A 156 6.32 5.97 -12.32
C LEU A 156 6.41 6.68 -10.95
N PRO A 157 5.70 6.21 -9.91
CA PRO A 157 5.55 6.93 -8.65
C PRO A 157 6.85 6.92 -7.82
N GLN A 158 7.64 7.99 -7.93
CA GLN A 158 8.96 8.09 -7.31
C GLN A 158 8.88 8.08 -5.79
N GLY A 159 7.93 8.83 -5.21
CA GLY A 159 7.79 8.90 -3.76
C GLY A 159 7.43 7.56 -3.14
N GLN A 160 6.56 6.78 -3.81
CA GLN A 160 6.27 5.40 -3.40
C GLN A 160 7.51 4.50 -3.50
N GLU A 161 8.24 4.57 -4.61
CA GLU A 161 9.44 3.76 -4.84
C GLU A 161 10.51 4.00 -3.77
N GLN A 162 10.82 5.26 -3.49
CA GLN A 162 11.79 5.64 -2.45
C GLN A 162 11.34 5.19 -1.05
N PHE A 163 10.06 5.37 -0.73
CA PHE A 163 9.50 4.97 0.55
C PHE A 163 9.58 3.46 0.78
N LEU A 164 9.24 2.66 -0.23
CA LEU A 164 9.30 1.20 -0.14
C LEU A 164 10.74 0.71 0.04
N ARG A 165 11.70 1.29 -0.69
CA ARG A 165 13.13 0.98 -0.54
C ARG A 165 13.62 1.31 0.88
N HIS A 166 13.26 2.48 1.40
CA HIS A 166 13.62 2.86 2.76
C HIS A 166 12.98 1.92 3.80
N SER A 167 11.70 1.59 3.64
CA SER A 167 10.99 0.66 4.53
C SER A 167 11.62 -0.73 4.53
N LEU A 168 12.17 -1.18 3.40
CA LEU A 168 12.92 -2.45 3.34
C LEU A 168 14.22 -2.40 4.15
N THR A 169 14.93 -1.27 4.14
CA THR A 169 16.18 -1.13 4.91
C THR A 169 15.95 -1.11 6.42
N SER A 170 14.76 -0.71 6.86
CA SER A 170 14.38 -0.69 8.29
C SER A 170 13.77 -2.00 8.79
N PHE A 171 13.67 -3.04 7.96
CA PHE A 171 13.10 -4.32 8.38
C PHE A 171 13.95 -4.96 9.50
N PRO A 172 13.36 -5.32 10.65
CA PRO A 172 14.13 -5.77 11.82
C PRO A 172 14.79 -7.15 11.64
N HIS A 173 14.24 -8.02 10.80
CA HIS A 173 14.69 -9.42 10.68
C HIS A 173 15.56 -9.68 9.45
N ARG A 174 16.80 -9.17 9.46
CA ARG A 174 17.75 -9.28 8.33
C ARG A 174 18.14 -10.72 7.96
N GLN A 175 17.92 -11.67 8.87
CA GLN A 175 18.10 -13.09 8.64
C GLN A 175 17.07 -13.70 7.68
N SER A 176 15.94 -13.02 7.43
CA SER A 176 14.91 -13.44 6.48
C SER A 176 15.51 -13.73 5.10
N THR A 177 15.22 -14.92 4.57
CA THR A 177 15.63 -15.34 3.23
C THR A 177 14.87 -14.56 2.16
N LEU A 178 13.57 -14.36 2.35
CA LEU A 178 12.69 -13.58 1.48
C LEU A 178 13.14 -12.13 1.38
N TRP A 179 13.40 -11.48 2.52
CA TRP A 179 13.88 -10.09 2.54
C TRP A 179 15.21 -9.96 1.80
N ARG A 180 16.18 -10.85 2.04
CA ARG A 180 17.46 -10.86 1.32
C ARG A 180 17.26 -10.97 -0.18
N HIS A 181 16.40 -11.87 -0.62
CA HIS A 181 16.07 -12.03 -2.04
C HIS A 181 15.44 -10.77 -2.64
N VAL A 182 14.47 -10.17 -1.93
CA VAL A 182 13.80 -8.93 -2.35
C VAL A 182 14.79 -7.77 -2.46
N VAL A 183 15.67 -7.59 -1.46
CA VAL A 183 16.69 -6.54 -1.47
C VAL A 183 17.66 -6.73 -2.63
N GLN A 184 18.10 -7.96 -2.90
CA GLN A 184 18.96 -8.27 -4.06
C GLN A 184 18.31 -7.91 -5.39
N GLN A 185 16.99 -8.09 -5.53
CA GLN A 185 16.26 -7.72 -6.74
C GLN A 185 16.03 -6.21 -6.87
N ILE A 186 15.80 -5.50 -5.76
CA ILE A 186 15.47 -4.06 -5.78
C ILE A 186 16.71 -3.17 -5.83
N SER A 187 17.80 -3.57 -5.19
CA SER A 187 19.03 -2.77 -5.09
C SER A 187 19.60 -2.30 -6.44
N PRO A 188 19.65 -3.12 -7.52
CA PRO A 188 20.22 -2.68 -8.80
C PRO A 188 19.27 -1.82 -9.64
N LEU A 189 17.99 -1.66 -9.24
CA LEU A 189 16.99 -0.99 -10.06
C LEU A 189 17.14 0.52 -10.02
N VAL A 190 17.03 1.15 -11.19
CA VAL A 190 16.99 2.61 -11.33
C VAL A 190 15.61 3.15 -10.94
N LEU A 191 15.56 4.28 -10.24
CA LEU A 191 14.31 4.97 -9.95
C LEU A 191 13.61 5.38 -11.25
N GLY A 192 12.31 5.10 -11.37
CA GLY A 192 11.55 5.35 -12.61
C GLY A 192 11.65 4.25 -13.66
N GLY A 193 12.39 3.17 -13.37
CA GLY A 193 12.45 1.96 -14.18
C GLY A 193 11.39 0.92 -13.82
N LEU A 194 11.23 -0.06 -14.71
CA LEU A 194 10.49 -1.30 -14.47
C LEU A 194 11.49 -2.47 -14.35
N PRO A 195 11.24 -3.47 -13.48
CA PRO A 195 10.15 -3.55 -12.50
C PRO A 195 10.29 -2.50 -11.39
N THR A 196 9.19 -2.23 -10.67
CA THR A 196 9.21 -1.34 -9.48
C THR A 196 9.42 -2.15 -8.20
N ALA A 197 9.88 -1.50 -7.12
CA ALA A 197 9.93 -2.12 -5.79
C ALA A 197 8.55 -2.65 -5.37
N PHE A 198 7.49 -1.92 -5.67
CA PHE A 198 6.12 -2.36 -5.38
C PHE A 198 5.76 -3.67 -6.09
N SER A 199 6.10 -3.82 -7.38
CA SER A 199 5.81 -5.06 -8.12
C SER A 199 6.57 -6.26 -7.56
N ILE A 200 7.85 -6.08 -7.20
CA ILE A 200 8.67 -7.14 -6.60
C ILE A 200 8.10 -7.55 -5.24
N LEU A 201 7.79 -6.57 -4.38
CA LEU A 201 7.23 -6.82 -3.05
C LEU A 201 5.88 -7.51 -3.10
N THR A 202 5.00 -7.09 -3.99
CA THR A 202 3.67 -7.68 -4.17
C THR A 202 3.79 -9.15 -4.55
N LYS A 203 4.70 -9.48 -5.48
CA LYS A 203 4.99 -10.86 -5.87
C LYS A 203 5.60 -11.67 -4.73
N ALA A 204 6.52 -11.09 -3.97
CA ALA A 204 7.20 -11.79 -2.87
C ALA A 204 6.23 -12.12 -1.72
N ILE A 205 5.32 -11.19 -1.39
CA ILE A 205 4.40 -11.31 -0.25
C ILE A 205 3.17 -12.16 -0.59
N ASN A 206 2.55 -11.93 -1.75
CA ASN A 206 1.32 -12.65 -2.12
C ASN A 206 1.59 -14.03 -2.75
N GLY A 207 2.87 -14.39 -2.91
CA GLY A 207 3.33 -15.58 -3.60
C GLY A 207 3.36 -15.39 -5.11
N SER A 208 3.93 -16.38 -5.83
CA SER A 208 3.92 -16.43 -7.28
C SER A 208 2.48 -16.55 -7.79
N ILE A 209 1.80 -15.42 -7.89
CA ILE A 209 0.75 -15.20 -8.88
C ILE A 209 1.47 -15.47 -10.21
N MET A 210 1.36 -16.68 -10.74
CA MET A 210 1.94 -17.02 -12.04
C MET A 210 1.08 -16.38 -13.12
N TYR A 211 1.16 -15.06 -13.24
CA TYR A 211 0.98 -14.36 -14.49
C TYR A 211 1.97 -13.21 -14.51
N ASN A 212 2.47 -12.94 -15.70
CA ASN A 212 3.26 -11.78 -16.05
C ASN A 212 2.40 -10.54 -15.76
N ALA A 213 2.27 -10.13 -14.49
CA ALA A 213 1.51 -8.97 -14.09
C ALA A 213 2.12 -7.81 -14.88
N ARG A 214 1.49 -7.50 -16.00
CA ARG A 214 2.08 -6.62 -16.98
C ARG A 214 2.23 -5.28 -16.27
N PRO A 215 3.21 -4.46 -16.65
CA PRO A 215 3.07 -3.04 -16.42
C PRO A 215 1.62 -2.68 -16.82
N PHE A 216 0.84 -2.08 -15.91
CA PHE A 216 -0.55 -1.62 -16.11
C PHE A 216 -1.74 -2.61 -15.98
N GLU A 217 -1.54 -3.83 -15.49
CA GLU A 217 -2.66 -4.71 -15.06
C GLU A 217 -3.21 -4.36 -13.67
N LEU A 218 -2.47 -3.52 -12.94
CA LEU A 218 -2.90 -2.89 -11.70
C LEU A 218 -3.29 -1.44 -11.95
N CYS A 219 -4.12 -0.90 -11.05
CA CYS A 219 -4.48 0.50 -11.08
C CYS A 219 -3.24 1.37 -10.93
N ALA A 220 -3.00 2.28 -11.88
CA ALA A 220 -1.84 3.17 -11.88
C ALA A 220 -1.80 4.13 -10.67
N THR A 221 -2.91 4.27 -9.93
CA THR A 221 -2.99 5.12 -8.74
C THR A 221 -2.78 4.34 -7.45
N CYS A 222 -3.60 3.32 -7.20
CA CYS A 222 -3.61 2.64 -5.91
C CYS A 222 -3.02 1.23 -5.97
N GLY A 223 -2.66 0.72 -7.15
CA GLY A 223 -2.16 -0.64 -7.30
C GLY A 223 -3.22 -1.74 -7.22
N ASP A 224 -4.51 -1.43 -7.00
CA ASP A 224 -5.57 -2.47 -7.00
C ASP A 224 -5.75 -3.08 -8.39
N GLY A 225 -6.05 -4.39 -8.43
CA GLY A 225 -6.46 -5.09 -9.64
C GLY A 225 -7.16 -6.41 -9.30
N PRO A 226 -7.68 -7.15 -10.31
CA PRO A 226 -8.30 -8.46 -10.13
C PRO A 226 -7.42 -9.45 -9.36
N GLU A 227 -6.12 -9.42 -9.61
CA GLU A 227 -5.13 -10.28 -8.95
C GLU A 227 -4.93 -9.98 -7.46
N LEU A 228 -5.33 -8.79 -7.01
CA LEU A 228 -5.30 -8.40 -5.59
C LEU A 228 -6.69 -8.47 -4.95
N GLY A 229 -7.57 -9.31 -5.51
CA GLY A 229 -8.90 -9.58 -4.97
C GLY A 229 -9.93 -8.49 -5.23
N ARG A 230 -9.64 -7.49 -6.08
CA ARG A 230 -10.63 -6.47 -6.44
C ARG A 230 -11.53 -6.95 -7.58
N PRO A 231 -12.85 -7.04 -7.39
CA PRO A 231 -13.75 -7.44 -8.47
C PRO A 231 -13.82 -6.37 -9.56
N GLY A 232 -13.96 -6.81 -10.81
CA GLY A 232 -14.19 -5.96 -11.98
C GLY A 232 -12.91 -5.64 -12.78
N LYS A 233 -13.11 -5.23 -14.04
CA LYS A 233 -12.03 -4.88 -14.96
C LYS A 233 -11.57 -3.45 -14.72
N LEU A 234 -10.26 -3.22 -14.84
CA LEU A 234 -9.72 -1.87 -14.88
C LEU A 234 -10.09 -1.18 -16.20
N LYS A 235 -10.29 0.13 -16.16
CA LYS A 235 -10.55 0.96 -17.33
C LYS A 235 -9.24 1.64 -17.77
N ALA A 236 -8.80 1.33 -18.99
CA ALA A 236 -7.63 1.96 -19.59
C ALA A 236 -7.87 3.45 -19.88
N CYS A 237 -6.84 4.26 -19.74
CA CYS A 237 -6.83 5.66 -20.15
C CYS A 237 -7.16 5.75 -21.65
N GLN A 238 -8.13 6.60 -22.01
CA GLN A 238 -8.61 6.66 -23.39
C GLN A 238 -7.55 7.18 -24.38
N GLN A 239 -6.57 7.95 -23.91
CA GLN A 239 -5.56 8.58 -24.75
C GLN A 239 -4.32 7.68 -24.97
N CYS A 240 -3.65 7.25 -23.90
CA CYS A 240 -2.46 6.40 -24.04
C CYS A 240 -2.77 4.91 -24.19
N LYS A 241 -3.91 4.43 -23.65
CA LYS A 241 -4.26 3.00 -23.55
C LYS A 241 -3.26 2.15 -22.75
N VAL A 242 -2.33 2.80 -22.06
CA VAL A 242 -1.29 2.17 -21.24
C VAL A 242 -1.73 2.16 -19.78
N ALA A 243 -1.85 3.32 -19.12
CA ALA A 243 -2.30 3.38 -17.74
C ALA A 243 -3.76 2.92 -17.56
N SER A 244 -4.02 2.09 -16.54
CA SER A 244 -5.35 1.58 -16.20
C SER A 244 -5.80 2.03 -14.82
N TYR A 245 -7.12 2.20 -14.62
CA TYR A 245 -7.69 2.69 -13.37
C TYR A 245 -8.87 1.85 -12.92
N CYS A 246 -8.96 1.63 -11.62
CA CYS A 246 -10.04 0.88 -10.99
C CYS A 246 -11.30 1.73 -10.73
N SER A 247 -11.20 3.06 -10.83
CA SER A 247 -12.29 4.02 -10.67
C SER A 247 -11.94 5.37 -11.29
N VAL A 248 -12.98 6.17 -11.56
CA VAL A 248 -12.82 7.58 -12.00
C VAL A 248 -12.11 8.40 -10.91
N SER A 249 -12.34 8.09 -9.63
CA SER A 249 -11.65 8.76 -8.51
C SER A 249 -10.14 8.53 -8.54
N CYS A 250 -9.68 7.30 -8.80
CA CYS A 250 -8.24 7.01 -8.95
C CYS A 250 -7.65 7.76 -10.16
N GLN A 251 -8.35 7.75 -11.30
CA GLN A 251 -7.90 8.50 -12.48
C GLN A 251 -7.74 9.99 -12.18
N ARG A 252 -8.74 10.62 -11.55
CA ARG A 252 -8.68 12.05 -11.16
C ARG A 252 -7.53 12.33 -10.18
N LEU A 253 -7.31 11.44 -9.21
CA LEU A 253 -6.26 11.58 -8.21
C LEU A 253 -4.85 11.48 -8.82
N HIS A 254 -4.66 10.68 -9.87
CA HIS A 254 -3.38 10.52 -10.57
C HIS A 254 -3.19 11.53 -11.72
N TRP A 255 -4.26 12.17 -12.22
CA TRP A 255 -4.23 13.00 -13.42
C TRP A 255 -3.19 14.13 -13.38
N PHE A 256 -2.96 14.74 -12.22
CA PHE A 256 -2.04 15.87 -12.06
C PHE A 256 -0.63 15.58 -12.56
N THR A 257 -0.17 14.32 -12.42
CA THR A 257 1.13 13.85 -12.92
C THR A 257 0.98 13.09 -14.23
N HIS A 258 -0.04 12.23 -14.36
CA HIS A 258 -0.23 11.43 -15.58
C HIS A 258 -0.37 12.28 -16.85
N LYS A 259 -1.01 13.44 -16.78
CA LYS A 259 -1.19 14.33 -17.94
C LYS A 259 0.14 14.71 -18.62
N LYS A 260 1.23 14.83 -17.84
CA LYS A 260 2.58 15.13 -18.35
C LYS A 260 3.15 13.95 -19.15
N TYR A 261 2.88 12.73 -18.69
CA TYR A 261 3.45 11.49 -19.23
C TYR A 261 2.54 10.79 -20.24
N CYS A 262 1.28 11.21 -20.38
CA CYS A 262 0.28 10.51 -21.18
C CYS A 262 0.67 10.40 -22.66
N SER A 263 1.20 11.46 -23.26
CA SER A 263 1.68 11.46 -24.65
C SER A 263 2.89 10.52 -24.82
N ILE A 264 3.86 10.59 -23.91
CA ILE A 264 5.06 9.73 -23.92
C ILE A 264 4.65 8.25 -23.86
N LEU A 265 3.72 7.91 -22.95
CA LEU A 265 3.20 6.55 -22.83
C LEU A 265 2.44 6.11 -24.10
N LYS A 266 1.73 7.03 -24.77
CA LYS A 266 1.03 6.74 -26.03
C LYS A 266 2.03 6.41 -27.15
N GLU A 267 3.09 7.19 -27.28
CA GLU A 267 4.14 7.00 -28.29
C GLU A 267 4.90 5.70 -28.05
N LYS A 268 5.24 5.44 -26.79
CA LYS A 268 6.02 4.27 -26.37
C LYS A 268 5.18 3.04 -26.04
N LYS A 269 3.90 3.01 -26.42
CA LYS A 269 2.99 1.91 -26.10
C LYS A 269 3.57 0.53 -26.45
N GLN A 270 4.26 0.43 -27.59
CA GLN A 270 4.86 -0.82 -28.05
C GLN A 270 5.92 -1.38 -27.08
N GLU A 271 6.68 -0.53 -26.38
CA GLU A 271 7.67 -0.97 -25.38
C GLU A 271 7.00 -1.76 -24.24
N PHE A 272 5.73 -1.46 -23.95
CA PHE A 272 4.93 -2.12 -22.92
C PHE A 272 4.11 -3.30 -23.44
N ASP A 273 3.84 -3.35 -24.75
CA ASP A 273 3.18 -4.48 -25.41
C ASP A 273 4.16 -5.60 -25.81
N LEU A 274 5.47 -5.33 -25.88
CA LEU A 274 6.53 -6.26 -26.28
C LEU A 274 7.14 -7.08 -25.12
N THR A 275 6.79 -6.78 -23.87
CA THR A 275 7.08 -7.65 -22.70
C THR A 275 6.08 -8.82 -22.60
N LYS A 276 5.68 -9.36 -23.76
CA LYS A 276 4.71 -10.47 -23.93
C LYS A 276 5.30 -11.81 -23.54
#